data_AF-A0AAW5NB27-F1
#
_entry.id   AF-A0AAW5NB27-F1
#
_cell.length_a   1.000
_cell.length_b   1.000
_cell.length_c   1.000
_cell.angle_alpha   90.00
_cell.angle_beta   90.00
_cell.angle_gamma   90.00
#
_symmetry.space_group_name_H-M   'P 1'
#
loop_
_entity.id
_entity.type
_entity.pdbx_description
1 polymer ?
#
loop_
_entity_poly.entity_id
_entity_poly.type
_entity_poly.pdbx_seq_one_letter_code
_entity_poly.pdbx_strand_id
1 'polypeptide(L)'
;MKVEDENYYRVFPINLGKQLSNKEAHVYLLLLFKSDYNTGESNVLLETLSNEAGYNADTVSGYLHKAKRLGYVDITPQYIKAENGQPKKKNFYKVHIPPKDFIMVSRSFLDLHFDGLSPNEETDIKGFILLIKCICLNNCNLTLYSLREMAAHLSISYGTIQKYMKKCIELNLIKRHKGCYRITLDCFDKGNTNYFPKGTPPLYKEIYTTIDLFCQTKGLETPPYQRELIGQIAVEYPYTRQDLKQMDDIELIKRYSVKFQLAQRLPNLNEPINSLNYFVKVLTNKDYIIPPKKEHQDFIM
;
A
#
# COMPACT_ATOMS: atom_id res chain seq x y z
N MET A 1 -20.60 11.02 23.28
CA MET A 1 -19.93 11.77 22.19
C MET A 1 -19.50 10.76 21.15
N LYS A 2 -20.10 10.78 19.96
CA LYS A 2 -19.60 10.00 18.82
C LYS A 2 -18.28 10.68 18.41
N VAL A 3 -17.17 10.01 18.61
CA VAL A 3 -15.93 10.38 17.91
C VAL A 3 -16.25 10.13 16.44
N GLU A 4 -16.49 11.20 15.68
CA GLU A 4 -16.57 11.11 14.23
C GLU A 4 -15.20 10.62 13.77
N ASP A 5 -15.19 9.47 13.12
CA ASP A 5 -13.98 8.82 12.62
C ASP A 5 -13.46 9.61 11.41
N GLU A 6 -12.65 10.63 11.68
CA GLU A 6 -12.06 11.52 10.68
C GLU A 6 -10.98 10.85 9.82
N ASN A 7 -10.59 9.60 10.13
CA ASN A 7 -9.54 8.90 9.39
C ASN A 7 -10.11 8.04 8.27
N TYR A 8 -9.98 8.54 7.04
CA TYR A 8 -10.31 7.87 5.78
C TYR A 8 -9.46 6.62 5.47
N TYR A 9 -8.80 5.98 6.43
CA TYR A 9 -8.00 4.78 6.20
C TYR A 9 -7.94 3.80 7.39
N ARG A 10 -7.51 2.57 7.11
CA ARG A 10 -7.18 1.54 8.11
C ARG A 10 -5.90 0.81 7.76
N VAL A 11 -5.22 0.28 8.78
CA VAL A 11 -4.00 -0.52 8.61
C VAL A 11 -4.33 -2.01 8.57
N PHE A 12 -3.91 -2.68 7.50
CA PHE A 12 -4.12 -4.11 7.27
C PHE A 12 -2.78 -4.85 7.42
N PRO A 13 -2.63 -5.81 8.34
CA PRO A 13 -1.37 -6.53 8.54
C PRO A 13 -0.95 -7.35 7.30
N ILE A 14 0.27 -7.14 6.79
CA ILE A 14 0.78 -7.81 5.57
C ILE A 14 0.81 -9.33 5.73
N ASN A 15 1.14 -9.83 6.93
CA ASN A 15 1.26 -11.25 7.19
C ASN A 15 -0.07 -12.02 7.03
N LEU A 16 -1.22 -11.33 7.12
CA LEU A 16 -2.52 -11.95 6.82
C LEU A 16 -2.62 -12.42 5.37
N GLY A 17 -1.82 -11.87 4.45
CA GLY A 17 -1.74 -12.32 3.05
C GLY A 17 -1.39 -13.81 2.91
N LYS A 18 -0.57 -14.33 3.84
CA LYS A 18 -0.14 -15.73 3.89
C LYS A 18 -1.11 -16.65 4.62
N GLN A 19 -2.12 -16.11 5.29
CA GLN A 19 -2.94 -16.85 6.27
C GLN A 19 -4.43 -16.83 5.95
N LEU A 20 -4.92 -15.75 5.30
CA LEU A 20 -6.32 -15.56 4.95
C LEU A 20 -6.54 -15.70 3.45
N SER A 21 -7.65 -16.34 3.10
CA SER A 21 -8.21 -16.30 1.74
C SER A 21 -8.67 -14.88 1.40
N ASN A 22 -8.97 -14.64 0.12
CA ASN A 22 -9.45 -13.33 -0.34
C ASN A 22 -10.74 -12.92 0.40
N LYS A 23 -11.66 -13.87 0.62
CA LYS A 23 -12.93 -13.67 1.32
C LYS A 23 -12.72 -13.22 2.77
N GLU A 24 -11.89 -13.98 3.47
CA GLU A 24 -11.55 -13.72 4.87
C GLU A 24 -10.81 -12.39 5.03
N ALA A 25 -9.89 -12.07 4.12
CA ALA A 25 -9.13 -10.82 4.14
C ALA A 25 -10.05 -9.60 3.99
N HIS A 26 -11.02 -9.64 3.06
CA HIS A 26 -11.95 -8.53 2.90
C HIS A 26 -12.92 -8.40 4.08
N VAL A 27 -13.43 -9.50 4.61
CA VAL A 27 -14.31 -9.47 5.79
C VAL A 27 -13.57 -8.92 7.01
N TYR A 28 -12.30 -9.28 7.20
CA TYR A 28 -11.47 -8.67 8.23
C TYR A 28 -11.27 -7.16 8.00
N LEU A 29 -11.04 -6.74 6.74
CA LEU A 29 -10.94 -5.33 6.40
C LEU A 29 -12.23 -4.55 6.70
N LEU A 30 -13.42 -5.12 6.41
CA LEU A 30 -14.69 -4.50 6.79
C LEU A 30 -14.76 -4.28 8.30
N LEU A 31 -14.36 -5.26 9.10
CA LEU A 31 -14.29 -5.10 10.55
C LEU A 31 -13.33 -3.97 10.96
N LEU A 32 -12.14 -3.87 10.36
CA LEU A 32 -11.19 -2.79 10.65
C LEU A 32 -11.84 -1.40 10.47
N PHE A 33 -12.60 -1.21 9.39
CA PHE A 33 -13.30 0.06 9.12
C PHE A 33 -14.55 0.29 9.98
N LYS A 34 -14.99 -0.70 10.74
CA LYS A 34 -16.06 -0.57 11.73
C LYS A 34 -15.51 -0.53 13.16
N SER A 35 -14.19 -0.66 13.33
CA SER A 35 -13.47 -0.46 14.58
C SER A 35 -12.99 0.97 14.71
N ASP A 36 -12.90 1.47 15.95
CA ASP A 36 -12.19 2.70 16.26
C ASP A 36 -10.71 2.59 15.84
N TYR A 37 -10.19 3.62 15.18
CA TYR A 37 -8.85 3.58 14.59
C TYR A 37 -7.72 3.67 15.63
N ASN A 38 -7.99 4.17 16.84
CA ASN A 38 -7.01 4.26 17.92
C ASN A 38 -7.05 3.03 18.83
N THR A 39 -8.25 2.60 19.22
CA THR A 39 -8.44 1.56 20.24
C THR A 39 -8.66 0.16 19.64
N GLY A 40 -9.05 0.09 18.36
CA GLY A 40 -9.42 -1.15 17.68
C GLY A 40 -10.80 -1.69 18.07
N GLU A 41 -11.53 -1.01 18.95
CA GLU A 41 -12.80 -1.50 19.47
C GLU A 41 -13.94 -1.33 18.45
N SER A 42 -14.76 -2.35 18.29
CA SER A 42 -15.96 -2.30 17.44
C SER A 42 -17.18 -2.89 18.11
N ASN A 43 -18.28 -2.14 17.98
CA ASN A 43 -19.63 -2.54 18.37
C ASN A 43 -20.49 -2.98 17.19
N VAL A 44 -19.88 -3.22 16.01
CA VAL A 44 -20.61 -3.61 14.80
C VAL A 44 -21.39 -4.91 15.00
N LEU A 45 -22.58 -4.98 14.41
CA LEU A 45 -23.37 -6.20 14.39
C LEU A 45 -22.80 -7.17 13.35
N LEU A 46 -22.84 -8.47 13.64
CA LEU A 46 -22.41 -9.50 12.70
C LEU A 46 -23.25 -9.45 11.42
N GLU A 47 -24.55 -9.16 11.56
CA GLU A 47 -25.49 -8.99 10.46
C GLU A 47 -25.10 -7.83 9.54
N THR A 48 -24.55 -6.74 10.09
CA THR A 48 -24.05 -5.61 9.28
C THR A 48 -22.87 -6.05 8.40
N LEU A 49 -21.88 -6.73 9.00
CA LEU A 49 -20.73 -7.25 8.24
C LEU A 49 -21.16 -8.29 7.20
N SER A 50 -22.18 -9.08 7.53
CA SER A 50 -22.73 -10.11 6.62
C SER A 50 -23.38 -9.49 5.40
N ASN A 51 -24.21 -8.47 5.61
CA ASN A 51 -24.87 -7.73 4.53
C ASN A 51 -23.85 -7.02 3.64
N GLU A 52 -22.84 -6.36 4.21
CA GLU A 52 -21.79 -5.69 3.45
C GLU A 52 -20.90 -6.67 2.67
N ALA A 53 -20.62 -7.85 3.23
CA ALA A 53 -19.80 -8.87 2.57
C ALA A 53 -20.57 -9.72 1.55
N GLY A 54 -21.91 -9.70 1.57
CA GLY A 54 -22.74 -10.59 0.76
C GLY A 54 -22.70 -12.07 1.17
N TYR A 55 -22.23 -12.37 2.38
CA TYR A 55 -22.13 -13.72 2.92
C TYR A 55 -23.04 -13.87 4.14
N ASN A 56 -23.53 -15.10 4.41
CA ASN A 56 -24.34 -15.34 5.60
C ASN A 56 -23.53 -15.17 6.90
N ALA A 57 -24.24 -14.92 8.00
CA ALA A 57 -23.64 -14.62 9.30
C ALA A 57 -22.72 -15.73 9.83
N ASP A 58 -23.05 -17.01 9.61
CA ASP A 58 -22.23 -18.13 10.06
C ASP A 58 -20.89 -18.16 9.33
N THR A 59 -20.89 -17.87 8.03
CA THR A 59 -19.69 -17.79 7.19
C THR A 59 -18.78 -16.64 7.65
N VAL A 60 -19.36 -15.45 7.83
CA VAL A 60 -18.65 -14.25 8.28
C VAL A 60 -18.08 -14.45 9.68
N SER A 61 -18.87 -15.06 10.57
CA SER A 61 -18.42 -15.46 11.91
C SER A 61 -17.22 -16.41 11.85
N GLY A 62 -17.29 -17.43 10.99
CA GLY A 62 -16.19 -18.37 10.75
C GLY A 62 -14.90 -17.68 10.31
N TYR A 63 -14.99 -16.70 9.40
CA TYR A 63 -13.85 -15.90 8.94
C TYR A 63 -13.24 -15.06 10.07
N LEU A 64 -14.05 -14.36 10.86
CA LEU A 64 -13.57 -13.56 11.98
C LEU A 64 -12.98 -14.43 13.11
N HIS A 65 -13.55 -15.61 13.36
CA HIS A 65 -12.98 -16.58 14.30
C HIS A 65 -11.63 -17.13 13.84
N LYS A 66 -11.38 -17.22 12.53
CA LYS A 66 -10.03 -17.52 12.02
C LYS A 66 -9.06 -16.38 12.33
N ALA A 67 -9.43 -15.13 12.07
CA ALA A 67 -8.60 -13.97 12.44
C ALA A 67 -8.32 -13.93 13.96
N LYS A 68 -9.29 -14.33 14.80
CA LYS A 68 -9.11 -14.50 16.25
C LYS A 68 -8.07 -15.58 16.58
N ARG A 69 -8.16 -16.76 15.96
CA ARG A 69 -7.17 -17.84 16.17
C ARG A 69 -5.76 -17.42 15.77
N LEU A 70 -5.64 -16.53 14.78
CA LEU A 70 -4.37 -15.97 14.32
C LEU A 70 -3.88 -14.80 15.20
N GLY A 71 -4.65 -14.37 16.20
CA GLY A 71 -4.27 -13.32 17.15
C GLY A 71 -4.45 -11.89 16.64
N TYR A 72 -5.34 -11.65 15.66
CA TYR A 72 -5.55 -10.32 15.07
C TYR A 72 -6.83 -9.62 15.55
N VAL A 73 -7.68 -10.33 16.27
CA VAL A 73 -8.93 -9.79 16.84
C VAL A 73 -9.35 -10.60 18.06
N ASP A 74 -9.73 -9.90 19.13
CA ASP A 74 -10.46 -10.48 20.24
C ASP A 74 -11.96 -10.42 19.96
N ILE A 75 -12.65 -11.53 20.22
CA ILE A 75 -14.11 -11.64 20.09
C ILE A 75 -14.67 -12.06 21.44
N THR A 76 -15.42 -11.16 22.06
CA THR A 76 -16.04 -11.35 23.37
C THR A 76 -17.55 -11.35 23.23
N PRO A 77 -18.23 -12.49 23.46
CA PRO A 77 -19.68 -12.53 23.46
C PRO A 77 -20.24 -11.86 24.71
N GLN A 78 -21.29 -11.07 24.55
CA GLN A 78 -22.05 -10.45 25.63
C GLN A 78 -23.55 -10.63 25.37
N TYR A 79 -24.33 -10.65 26.45
CA TYR A 79 -25.79 -10.61 26.36
C TYR A 79 -26.25 -9.16 26.48
N ILE A 80 -26.95 -8.69 25.46
CA ILE A 80 -27.62 -7.40 25.45
C ILE A 80 -29.13 -7.60 25.49
N LYS A 81 -29.87 -6.66 26.06
CA LYS A 81 -31.33 -6.67 25.96
C LYS A 81 -31.72 -6.25 24.54
N ALA A 82 -32.46 -7.09 23.83
CA ALA A 82 -33.10 -6.73 22.58
C ALA A 82 -34.30 -5.79 22.83
N GLU A 83 -34.79 -5.13 21.78
CA GLU A 83 -35.94 -4.22 21.83
C GLU A 83 -37.22 -4.92 22.35
N ASN A 84 -37.34 -6.23 22.13
CA ASN A 84 -38.43 -7.06 22.64
C ASN A 84 -38.20 -7.59 24.08
N GLY A 85 -37.16 -7.11 24.77
CA GLY A 85 -36.81 -7.52 26.13
C GLY A 85 -36.08 -8.86 26.26
N GLN A 86 -35.94 -9.64 25.17
CA GLN A 86 -35.22 -10.92 25.21
C GLN A 86 -33.68 -10.72 25.19
N PRO A 87 -32.91 -11.59 25.86
CA PRO A 87 -31.46 -11.55 25.79
C PRO A 87 -30.99 -11.91 24.37
N LYS A 88 -30.40 -10.95 23.66
CA LYS A 88 -29.71 -11.16 22.38
C LYS A 88 -28.21 -11.26 22.65
N LYS A 89 -27.59 -12.33 22.16
CA LYS A 89 -26.13 -12.47 22.17
C LYS A 89 -25.53 -11.56 21.11
N LYS A 90 -24.59 -10.71 21.50
CA LYS A 90 -23.83 -9.82 20.63
C LYS A 90 -22.34 -10.06 20.83
N ASN A 91 -21.56 -10.04 19.75
CA ASN A 91 -20.11 -10.05 19.84
C ASN A 91 -19.57 -8.62 19.92
N PHE A 92 -18.64 -8.40 20.84
CA PHE A 92 -17.77 -7.24 20.87
C PHE A 92 -16.42 -7.62 20.26
N TYR A 93 -15.90 -6.76 19.39
CA TYR A 93 -14.64 -7.00 18.69
C TYR A 93 -13.58 -6.01 19.15
N LYS A 94 -12.34 -6.47 19.32
CA LYS A 94 -11.17 -5.61 19.48
C LYS A 94 -10.08 -6.05 18.52
N VAL A 95 -9.91 -5.30 17.43
CA VAL A 95 -8.85 -5.59 16.45
C VAL A 95 -7.50 -5.13 17.01
N HIS A 96 -6.45 -5.88 16.69
CA HIS A 96 -5.10 -5.53 17.12
C HIS A 96 -4.44 -4.70 16.03
N ILE A 97 -4.19 -3.42 16.33
CA ILE A 97 -3.59 -2.48 15.37
C ILE A 97 -2.10 -2.80 15.25
N PRO A 98 -1.61 -3.24 14.07
CA PRO A 98 -0.20 -3.56 13.89
C PRO A 98 0.67 -2.30 13.96
N PRO A 99 1.77 -2.29 14.74
CA PRO A 99 2.67 -1.14 14.81
C PRO A 99 3.63 -1.06 13.61
N LYS A 100 3.77 -2.13 12.83
CA LYS A 100 4.65 -2.26 11.66
C LYS A 100 4.12 -3.34 10.70
N ASP A 101 4.74 -3.47 9.53
CA ASP A 101 4.45 -4.52 8.55
C ASP A 101 2.97 -4.56 8.16
N PHE A 102 2.43 -3.40 7.81
CA PHE A 102 1.02 -3.20 7.45
C PHE A 102 0.88 -2.48 6.11
N ILE A 103 -0.34 -2.56 5.57
CA ILE A 103 -0.80 -1.77 4.44
C ILE A 103 -1.83 -0.76 4.91
N MET A 104 -1.69 0.52 4.56
CA MET A 104 -2.77 1.48 4.69
C MET A 104 -3.77 1.29 3.55
N VAL A 105 -5.04 1.14 3.89
CA VAL A 105 -6.15 0.99 2.96
C VAL A 105 -7.08 2.18 3.16
N SER A 106 -7.36 2.92 2.08
CA SER A 106 -8.31 4.04 2.08
C SER A 106 -9.76 3.54 2.15
N ARG A 107 -10.63 4.31 2.80
CA ARG A 107 -12.08 4.10 2.86
C ARG A 107 -12.68 3.98 1.46
N SER A 108 -12.16 4.75 0.50
CA SER A 108 -12.59 4.70 -0.90
C SER A 108 -12.44 3.31 -1.53
N PHE A 109 -11.56 2.44 -1.00
CA PHE A 109 -11.46 1.05 -1.46
C PHE A 109 -12.73 0.24 -1.16
N LEU A 110 -13.34 0.46 0.02
CA LEU A 110 -14.56 -0.23 0.40
C LEU A 110 -15.75 0.25 -0.42
N ASP A 111 -15.76 1.54 -0.77
CA ASP A 111 -16.86 2.21 -1.48
C ASP A 111 -16.83 1.94 -3.00
N LEU A 112 -15.81 1.23 -3.50
CA LEU A 112 -15.78 0.77 -4.89
C LEU A 112 -16.96 -0.17 -5.15
N HIS A 113 -17.70 0.04 -6.22
CA HIS A 113 -18.72 -0.88 -6.70
C HIS A 113 -18.46 -1.22 -8.16
N PHE A 114 -18.81 -2.44 -8.55
CA PHE A 114 -18.54 -2.97 -9.88
C PHE A 114 -19.84 -3.39 -10.54
N ASP A 115 -20.18 -2.71 -11.64
CA ASP A 115 -21.42 -2.98 -12.38
C ASP A 115 -21.53 -4.47 -12.76
N GLY A 116 -22.70 -5.04 -12.45
CA GLY A 116 -23.02 -6.42 -12.77
C GLY A 116 -22.38 -7.47 -11.85
N LEU A 117 -21.78 -7.07 -10.72
CA LEU A 117 -21.31 -7.99 -9.70
C LEU A 117 -22.22 -7.99 -8.47
N SER A 118 -22.41 -9.17 -7.89
CA SER A 118 -23.09 -9.33 -6.61
C SER A 118 -22.16 -8.97 -5.43
N PRO A 119 -22.70 -8.64 -4.23
CA PRO A 119 -21.87 -8.17 -3.10
C PRO A 119 -20.76 -9.15 -2.66
N ASN A 120 -21.01 -10.46 -2.78
CA ASN A 120 -19.98 -11.48 -2.48
C ASN A 120 -18.90 -11.56 -3.58
N GLU A 121 -19.24 -11.33 -4.84
CA GLU A 121 -18.26 -11.23 -5.93
C GLU A 121 -17.38 -9.98 -5.79
N GLU A 122 -17.96 -8.84 -5.40
CA GLU A 122 -17.18 -7.66 -5.06
C GLU A 122 -16.24 -7.92 -3.88
N THR A 123 -16.75 -8.57 -2.83
CA THR A 123 -15.96 -8.98 -1.66
C THR A 123 -14.78 -9.86 -2.07
N ASP A 124 -15.01 -10.83 -2.94
CA ASP A 124 -13.99 -11.74 -3.42
C ASP A 124 -12.89 -11.01 -4.22
N ILE A 125 -13.27 -10.07 -5.09
CA ILE A 125 -12.34 -9.27 -5.90
C ILE A 125 -11.55 -8.29 -5.04
N LYS A 126 -12.23 -7.52 -4.18
CA LYS A 126 -11.57 -6.58 -3.26
C LYS A 126 -10.61 -7.32 -2.34
N GLY A 127 -11.03 -8.45 -1.80
CA GLY A 127 -10.19 -9.33 -1.01
C GLY A 127 -8.96 -9.81 -1.77
N PHE A 128 -9.12 -10.20 -3.05
CA PHE A 128 -8.01 -10.65 -3.87
C PHE A 128 -7.00 -9.52 -4.13
N ILE A 129 -7.46 -8.31 -4.45
CA ILE A 129 -6.59 -7.15 -4.66
C ILE A 129 -5.81 -6.83 -3.38
N LEU A 130 -6.46 -6.91 -2.21
CA LEU A 130 -5.81 -6.71 -0.92
C LEU A 130 -4.73 -7.76 -0.64
N LEU A 131 -4.97 -9.03 -0.99
CA LEU A 131 -3.96 -10.08 -0.91
C LEU A 131 -2.78 -9.81 -1.85
N ILE A 132 -3.04 -9.41 -3.10
CA ILE A 132 -1.96 -9.03 -4.03
C ILE A 132 -1.15 -7.85 -3.47
N LYS A 133 -1.81 -6.87 -2.84
CA LYS A 133 -1.13 -5.74 -2.21
C LYS A 133 -0.16 -6.19 -1.09
N CYS A 134 -0.46 -7.27 -0.37
CA CYS A 134 0.43 -7.84 0.66
C CYS A 134 1.76 -8.38 0.12
N ILE A 135 1.86 -8.64 -1.19
CA ILE A 135 3.07 -9.15 -1.85
C ILE A 135 3.58 -8.20 -2.93
N CYS A 136 3.09 -6.96 -2.93
CA CYS A 136 3.71 -5.89 -3.70
C CYS A 136 5.04 -5.50 -3.05
N LEU A 137 5.95 -4.92 -3.84
CA LEU A 137 7.16 -4.33 -3.27
C LEU A 137 6.75 -3.23 -2.28
N ASN A 138 7.55 -3.05 -1.23
CA ASN A 138 7.25 -2.14 -0.13
C ASN A 138 6.68 -0.80 -0.61
N ASN A 139 5.53 -0.41 -0.06
CA ASN A 139 4.86 0.85 -0.31
C ASN A 139 4.46 1.14 -1.77
N CYS A 140 4.50 0.15 -2.68
CA CYS A 140 4.10 0.33 -4.07
C CYS A 140 2.93 -0.57 -4.45
N ASN A 141 2.39 -0.36 -5.65
CA ASN A 141 1.30 -1.16 -6.22
C ASN A 141 1.80 -2.20 -7.24
N LEU A 142 3.10 -2.51 -7.22
CA LEU A 142 3.77 -3.38 -8.16
C LEU A 142 4.16 -4.69 -7.47
N THR A 143 3.89 -5.82 -8.13
CA THR A 143 4.48 -7.11 -7.75
C THR A 143 5.20 -7.72 -8.94
N LEU A 144 6.40 -8.24 -8.68
CA LEU A 144 7.26 -8.88 -9.67
C LEU A 144 7.04 -10.39 -9.74
N TYR A 145 6.23 -10.94 -8.83
CA TYR A 145 5.94 -12.36 -8.82
C TYR A 145 5.10 -12.77 -10.04
N SER A 146 5.49 -13.88 -10.64
CA SER A 146 4.62 -14.65 -11.51
C SER A 146 3.42 -15.20 -10.73
N LEU A 147 2.36 -15.61 -11.44
CA LEU A 147 1.18 -16.18 -10.79
C LEU A 147 1.52 -17.44 -9.95
N ARG A 148 2.56 -18.19 -10.34
CA ARG A 148 3.00 -19.38 -9.60
C ARG A 148 3.73 -18.99 -8.31
N GLU A 149 4.59 -17.98 -8.36
CA GLU A 149 5.26 -17.48 -7.16
C GLU A 149 4.26 -16.82 -6.20
N MET A 150 3.25 -16.10 -6.70
CA MET A 150 2.16 -15.58 -5.86
C MET A 150 1.49 -16.69 -5.05
N ALA A 151 1.29 -17.88 -5.62
CA ALA A 151 0.70 -19.02 -4.92
C ALA A 151 1.58 -19.58 -3.80
N ALA A 152 2.90 -19.33 -3.84
CA ALA A 152 3.81 -19.68 -2.75
C ALA A 152 3.84 -18.62 -1.64
N HIS A 153 3.45 -17.38 -1.94
CA HIS A 153 3.46 -16.26 -1.00
C HIS A 153 2.10 -15.91 -0.39
N LEU A 154 1.01 -16.45 -0.93
CA LEU A 154 -0.36 -16.22 -0.47
C LEU A 154 -1.02 -17.52 -0.03
N SER A 155 -2.06 -17.42 0.79
CA SER A 155 -2.80 -18.62 1.25
C SER A 155 -3.75 -19.24 0.20
N ILE A 156 -3.83 -18.64 -1.00
CA ILE A 156 -4.77 -19.02 -2.05
C ILE A 156 -4.08 -19.83 -3.15
N SER A 157 -4.83 -20.77 -3.73
CA SER A 157 -4.30 -21.66 -4.78
C SER A 157 -3.98 -20.92 -6.08
N TYR A 158 -3.10 -21.51 -6.88
CA TYR A 158 -2.77 -21.01 -8.23
C TYR A 158 -4.01 -20.84 -9.11
N GLY A 159 -4.95 -21.79 -9.10
CA GLY A 159 -6.19 -21.69 -9.88
C GLY A 159 -7.06 -20.51 -9.46
N THR A 160 -7.15 -20.24 -8.16
CA THR A 160 -7.81 -19.05 -7.62
C THR A 160 -7.12 -17.76 -8.07
N ILE A 161 -5.78 -17.72 -8.01
CA ILE A 161 -5.00 -16.58 -8.49
C ILE A 161 -5.25 -16.33 -9.98
N GLN A 162 -5.22 -17.36 -10.83
CA GLN A 162 -5.50 -17.22 -12.26
C GLN A 162 -6.90 -16.65 -12.51
N LYS A 163 -7.91 -17.19 -11.84
CA LYS A 163 -9.32 -16.75 -11.97
C LYS A 163 -9.46 -15.26 -11.64
N TYR A 164 -9.04 -14.83 -10.45
CA TYR A 164 -9.23 -13.45 -10.01
C TYR A 164 -8.27 -12.46 -10.69
N MET A 165 -7.05 -12.88 -11.04
CA MET A 165 -6.14 -12.03 -11.80
C MET A 165 -6.72 -11.70 -13.19
N LYS A 166 -7.26 -12.71 -13.89
CA LYS A 166 -7.95 -12.49 -15.18
C LYS A 166 -9.09 -11.50 -15.03
N LYS A 167 -9.96 -11.70 -14.02
CA LYS A 167 -11.10 -10.82 -13.75
C LYS A 167 -10.66 -9.39 -13.40
N CYS A 168 -9.61 -9.21 -12.59
CA CYS A 168 -9.08 -7.90 -12.25
C CYS A 168 -8.46 -7.18 -13.46
N ILE A 169 -7.87 -7.91 -14.41
CA ILE A 169 -7.36 -7.34 -15.66
C ILE A 169 -8.52 -6.89 -16.56
N GLU A 170 -9.56 -7.72 -16.71
CA GLU A 170 -10.78 -7.36 -17.47
C GLU A 170 -11.46 -6.11 -16.91
N LEU A 171 -11.50 -5.97 -15.58
CA LEU A 171 -12.05 -4.80 -14.88
C LEU A 171 -11.07 -3.61 -14.81
N ASN A 172 -9.89 -3.70 -15.43
CA ASN A 172 -8.84 -2.66 -15.38
C ASN A 172 -8.33 -2.30 -13.96
N LEU A 173 -8.52 -3.19 -12.99
CA LEU A 173 -8.07 -3.05 -11.59
C LEU A 173 -6.59 -3.44 -11.41
N ILE A 174 -6.10 -4.30 -12.28
CA ILE A 174 -4.69 -4.70 -12.36
C ILE A 174 -4.25 -4.64 -13.82
N LYS A 175 -3.06 -4.10 -14.09
CA LYS A 175 -2.44 -4.10 -15.42
C LYS A 175 -1.18 -4.95 -15.42
N ARG A 176 -0.97 -5.70 -16.50
CA ARG A 176 0.28 -6.39 -16.77
C ARG A 176 1.25 -5.46 -17.51
N HIS A 177 2.50 -5.40 -17.07
CA HIS A 177 3.54 -4.62 -17.76
C HIS A 177 4.87 -5.37 -17.70
N LYS A 178 5.50 -5.68 -18.83
CA LYS A 178 6.88 -6.22 -18.87
C LYS A 178 7.20 -7.35 -17.84
N GLY A 179 6.26 -8.27 -17.62
CA GLY A 179 6.44 -9.39 -16.69
C GLY A 179 5.97 -9.13 -15.24
N CYS A 180 5.57 -7.92 -14.88
CA CYS A 180 5.01 -7.58 -13.57
C CYS A 180 3.51 -7.26 -13.62
N TYR A 181 2.89 -7.20 -12.44
CA TYR A 181 1.50 -6.82 -12.24
C TYR A 181 1.41 -5.55 -11.40
N ARG A 182 0.60 -4.59 -11.84
CA ARG A 182 0.38 -3.30 -11.16
C ARG A 182 -1.08 -3.11 -10.79
N ILE A 183 -1.39 -2.94 -9.51
CA ILE A 183 -2.70 -2.48 -9.04
C ILE A 183 -2.91 -1.03 -9.51
N THR A 184 -4.02 -0.76 -10.18
CA THR A 184 -4.31 0.56 -10.75
C THR A 184 -5.01 1.50 -9.78
N LEU A 185 -5.61 0.94 -8.73
CA LEU A 185 -6.33 1.67 -7.69
C LEU A 185 -5.37 2.50 -6.83
N ASP A 186 -5.77 3.72 -6.49
CA ASP A 186 -4.99 4.65 -5.67
C ASP A 186 -5.42 4.66 -4.19
N CYS A 187 -5.99 3.53 -3.76
CA CYS A 187 -6.64 3.33 -2.47
C CYS A 187 -5.80 2.54 -1.45
N PHE A 188 -4.56 2.19 -1.78
CA PHE A 188 -3.60 1.55 -0.88
C PHE A 188 -2.39 2.45 -0.68
N ASP A 189 -1.63 2.21 0.39
CA ASP A 189 -0.37 2.89 0.74
C ASP A 189 0.16 3.75 -0.38
N LYS A 190 -0.14 5.03 -0.26
CA LYS A 190 0.68 6.11 -0.78
C LYS A 190 1.88 6.32 0.15
N GLY A 191 2.46 5.21 0.66
CA GLY A 191 3.74 5.23 1.33
C GLY A 191 4.77 5.72 0.32
N ASN A 192 5.34 6.88 0.58
CA ASN A 192 6.29 7.60 -0.28
C ASN A 192 5.78 8.18 -1.62
N THR A 193 4.47 8.22 -1.90
CA THR A 193 3.96 9.03 -3.04
C THR A 193 2.82 9.95 -2.61
N ASN A 194 3.12 11.24 -2.47
CA ASN A 194 2.19 12.36 -2.25
C ASN A 194 1.67 12.66 -0.82
N TYR A 195 1.98 11.87 0.21
CA TYR A 195 1.71 12.30 1.60
C TYR A 195 2.95 13.00 2.17
N PHE A 196 2.94 14.32 2.08
CA PHE A 196 3.98 15.17 2.67
C PHE A 196 3.48 15.77 3.98
N PRO A 197 4.34 15.96 4.99
CA PRO A 197 3.96 16.70 6.20
C PRO A 197 3.23 18.01 5.86
N LYS A 198 2.22 18.36 6.64
CA LYS A 198 1.46 19.62 6.45
C LYS A 198 2.43 20.80 6.36
N GLY A 199 2.26 21.65 5.35
CA GLY A 199 3.16 22.78 5.09
C GLY A 199 4.45 22.44 4.33
N THR A 200 4.56 21.24 3.74
CA THR A 200 5.68 20.92 2.84
C THR A 200 5.60 21.77 1.56
N PRO A 201 6.69 22.48 1.18
CA PRO A 201 6.72 23.32 -0.02
C PRO A 201 6.46 22.54 -1.32
N PRO A 202 5.77 23.10 -2.32
CA PRO A 202 5.54 22.44 -3.61
C PRO A 202 6.82 21.92 -4.27
N LEU A 203 7.90 22.70 -4.25
CA LEU A 203 9.21 22.31 -4.76
C LEU A 203 9.73 21.02 -4.10
N TYR A 204 9.58 20.89 -2.79
CA TYR A 204 10.08 19.72 -2.04
C TYR A 204 9.31 18.47 -2.45
N LYS A 205 8.00 18.63 -2.69
CA LYS A 205 7.15 17.55 -3.20
C LYS A 205 7.62 17.08 -4.57
N GLU A 206 7.92 18.03 -5.44
CA GLU A 206 8.37 17.75 -6.81
C GLU A 206 9.73 17.06 -6.86
N ILE A 207 10.70 17.54 -6.08
CA ILE A 207 12.03 16.94 -5.97
C ILE A 207 11.92 15.48 -5.51
N TYR A 208 11.20 15.25 -4.41
CA TYR A 208 11.05 13.89 -3.87
C TYR A 208 10.30 12.96 -4.83
N THR A 209 9.23 13.44 -5.47
CA THR A 209 8.50 12.66 -6.49
C THR A 209 9.38 12.32 -7.69
N THR A 210 10.32 13.21 -8.05
CA THR A 210 11.27 12.97 -9.14
C THR A 210 12.29 11.89 -8.77
N ILE A 211 12.81 11.91 -7.53
CA ILE A 211 13.70 10.86 -7.00
C ILE A 211 12.96 9.52 -6.94
N ASP A 212 11.73 9.54 -6.42
CA ASP A 212 10.89 8.36 -6.31
C ASP A 212 10.64 7.70 -7.67
N LEU A 213 10.25 8.49 -8.68
CA LEU A 213 10.07 7.99 -10.04
C LEU A 213 11.38 7.41 -10.60
N PHE A 214 12.51 8.05 -10.32
CA PHE A 214 13.81 7.55 -10.75
C PHE A 214 14.12 6.18 -10.14
N CYS A 215 13.97 6.00 -8.82
CA CYS A 215 14.14 4.72 -8.13
C CYS A 215 13.23 3.63 -8.71
N GLN A 216 11.94 3.95 -8.89
CA GLN A 216 10.95 3.02 -9.45
C GLN A 216 11.32 2.56 -10.86
N THR A 217 11.81 3.47 -11.72
CA THR A 217 12.24 3.10 -13.08
C THR A 217 13.46 2.17 -13.09
N LYS A 218 14.23 2.14 -12.00
CA LYS A 218 15.40 1.27 -11.80
C LYS A 218 15.07 0.02 -10.98
N GLY A 219 13.81 -0.16 -10.56
CA GLY A 219 13.39 -1.31 -9.75
C GLY A 219 13.88 -1.26 -8.29
N LEU A 220 14.17 -0.07 -7.77
CA LEU A 220 14.69 0.14 -6.42
C LEU A 220 13.63 0.77 -5.51
N GLU A 221 13.73 0.47 -4.20
CA GLU A 221 12.91 1.12 -3.18
C GLU A 221 13.38 2.57 -2.95
N THR A 222 12.45 3.51 -2.95
CA THR A 222 12.74 4.91 -2.63
C THR A 222 12.89 5.07 -1.12
N PRO A 223 14.01 5.62 -0.62
CA PRO A 223 14.16 5.93 0.80
C PRO A 223 13.03 6.84 1.30
N PRO A 224 12.57 6.68 2.55
CA PRO A 224 11.54 7.53 3.14
C PRO A 224 11.84 9.04 3.04
N TYR A 225 10.79 9.83 2.90
CA TYR A 225 10.88 11.29 2.83
C TYR A 225 11.50 11.87 4.11
N GLN A 226 12.50 12.73 3.97
CA GLN A 226 13.09 13.52 5.06
C GLN A 226 13.20 14.98 4.61
N ARG A 227 12.50 15.87 5.32
CA ARG A 227 12.34 17.28 4.92
C ARG A 227 13.68 18.01 4.85
N GLU A 228 14.57 17.72 5.79
CA GLU A 228 15.88 18.35 5.94
C GLU A 228 16.78 18.02 4.75
N LEU A 229 16.77 16.75 4.32
CA LEU A 229 17.57 16.28 3.19
C LEU A 229 17.02 16.77 1.85
N ILE A 230 15.70 16.80 1.69
CA ILE A 230 15.09 17.42 0.50
C ILE A 230 15.37 18.92 0.46
N GLY A 231 15.39 19.59 1.61
CA GLY A 231 15.76 21.00 1.68
C GLY A 231 17.17 21.28 1.18
N GLN A 232 18.13 20.40 1.48
CA GLN A 232 19.50 20.54 0.96
C GLN A 232 19.55 20.42 -0.57
N ILE A 233 18.77 19.50 -1.16
CA ILE A 233 18.66 19.38 -2.61
C ILE A 233 17.97 20.64 -3.18
N ALA A 234 16.93 21.13 -2.54
CA ALA A 234 16.19 22.32 -3.01
C ALA A 234 17.04 23.60 -3.06
N VAL A 235 18.11 23.70 -2.27
CA VAL A 235 19.07 24.83 -2.35
C VAL A 235 19.81 24.85 -3.69
N GLU A 236 20.25 23.68 -4.17
CA GLU A 236 20.96 23.55 -5.45
C GLU A 236 20.00 23.50 -6.65
N TYR A 237 18.76 23.06 -6.42
CA TYR A 237 17.71 22.93 -7.43
C TYR A 237 16.48 23.75 -7.03
N PRO A 238 16.55 25.10 -7.09
CA PRO A 238 15.54 25.99 -6.52
C PRO A 238 14.30 26.19 -7.41
N TYR A 239 14.26 25.60 -8.60
CA TYR A 239 13.23 25.82 -9.61
C TYR A 239 12.30 24.62 -9.71
N THR A 240 10.99 24.89 -9.77
CA THR A 240 10.00 23.88 -10.13
C THR A 240 10.04 23.58 -11.62
N ARG A 241 9.41 22.48 -12.03
CA ARG A 241 9.27 22.11 -13.44
C ARG A 241 8.52 23.17 -14.24
N GLN A 242 7.62 23.93 -13.62
CA GLN A 242 6.93 25.03 -14.28
C GLN A 242 7.89 26.19 -14.54
N ASP A 243 8.70 26.56 -13.56
CA ASP A 243 9.72 27.60 -13.70
C ASP A 243 10.71 27.24 -14.81
N LEU A 244 11.21 26.00 -14.81
CA LEU A 244 12.14 25.51 -15.84
C LEU A 244 11.53 25.49 -17.25
N LYS A 245 10.22 25.28 -17.39
CA LYS A 245 9.53 25.32 -18.70
C LYS A 245 9.40 26.73 -19.28
N GLN A 246 9.49 27.75 -18.43
CA GLN A 246 9.41 29.15 -18.83
C GLN A 246 10.79 29.73 -19.16
N MET A 247 11.86 28.96 -18.96
CA MET A 247 13.21 29.34 -19.35
C MET A 247 13.46 28.99 -20.82
N ASP A 248 14.19 29.86 -21.52
CA ASP A 248 14.60 29.62 -22.91
C ASP A 248 16.01 29.00 -23.02
N ASP A 249 16.76 28.93 -21.92
CA ASP A 249 18.13 28.40 -21.88
C ASP A 249 18.14 26.90 -21.54
N ILE A 250 18.39 26.09 -22.57
CA ILE A 250 18.45 24.62 -22.48
C ILE A 250 19.55 24.14 -21.53
N GLU A 251 20.72 24.79 -21.49
CA GLU A 251 21.82 24.36 -20.62
C GLU A 251 21.50 24.67 -19.15
N LEU A 252 20.86 25.80 -18.90
CA LEU A 252 20.38 26.16 -17.57
C LEU A 252 19.28 25.20 -17.09
N ILE A 253 18.35 24.82 -17.99
CA ILE A 253 17.32 23.81 -17.70
C ILE A 253 17.94 22.47 -17.33
N LYS A 254 18.93 21.99 -18.09
CA LYS A 254 19.63 20.72 -17.78
C LYS A 254 20.37 20.78 -16.46
N ARG A 255 21.00 21.92 -16.16
CA ARG A 255 21.75 22.13 -14.91
C ARG A 255 20.85 22.05 -13.69
N TYR A 256 19.68 22.68 -13.75
CA TYR A 256 18.75 22.76 -12.62
C TYR A 256 17.63 21.72 -12.65
N SER A 257 17.61 20.81 -13.62
CA SER A 257 16.65 19.70 -13.65
C SER A 257 17.16 18.52 -12.82
N VAL A 258 16.54 18.27 -11.66
CA VAL A 258 16.81 17.08 -10.83
C VAL A 258 16.69 15.80 -11.65
N LYS A 259 15.67 15.70 -12.52
CA LYS A 259 15.47 14.53 -13.40
C LYS A 259 16.67 14.30 -14.32
N PHE A 260 17.16 15.36 -14.95
CA PHE A 260 18.30 15.28 -15.87
C PHE A 260 19.58 14.88 -15.13
N GLN A 261 19.85 15.55 -13.99
CA GLN A 261 21.04 15.28 -13.19
C GLN A 261 21.05 13.85 -12.60
N LEU A 262 19.90 13.34 -12.14
CA LEU A 262 19.80 11.94 -11.70
C LEU A 262 20.14 10.97 -12.83
N ALA A 263 19.59 11.17 -14.03
CA ALA A 263 19.86 10.31 -15.18
C ALA A 263 21.33 10.36 -15.63
N GLN A 264 21.95 11.54 -15.57
CA GLN A 264 23.35 11.73 -15.95
C GLN A 264 24.33 11.16 -14.93
N ARG A 265 24.08 11.39 -13.63
CA ARG A 265 25.01 11.04 -12.54
C ARG A 265 24.86 9.61 -12.05
N LEU A 266 23.68 9.00 -12.24
CA LEU A 266 23.37 7.63 -11.84
C LEU A 266 22.82 6.80 -13.02
N PRO A 267 23.61 6.59 -14.11
CA PRO A 267 23.12 5.85 -15.26
C PRO A 267 22.82 4.38 -14.92
N ASN A 268 23.62 3.77 -14.04
CA ASN A 268 23.50 2.38 -13.59
C ASN A 268 23.41 2.34 -12.07
N LEU A 269 22.31 1.81 -11.54
CA LEU A 269 22.06 1.72 -10.11
C LEU A 269 21.71 0.27 -9.81
N ASN A 270 22.69 -0.48 -9.28
CA ASN A 270 22.61 -1.92 -9.10
C ASN A 270 22.59 -2.34 -7.63
N GLU A 271 22.68 -1.37 -6.71
CA GLU A 271 22.67 -1.61 -5.26
C GLU A 271 21.46 -0.90 -4.62
N PRO A 272 20.85 -1.49 -3.58
CA PRO A 272 19.75 -0.88 -2.86
C PRO A 272 20.19 0.42 -2.18
N ILE A 273 19.43 1.50 -2.38
CA ILE A 273 19.65 2.77 -1.69
C ILE A 273 18.72 2.81 -0.49
N ASN A 274 19.30 2.72 0.70
CA ASN A 274 18.53 2.69 1.95
C ASN A 274 18.38 4.08 2.61
N SER A 275 18.95 5.14 2.03
CA SER A 275 18.97 6.48 2.62
C SER A 275 18.83 7.59 1.60
N LEU A 276 17.98 8.58 1.89
CA LEU A 276 17.80 9.77 1.07
C LEU A 276 19.07 10.64 1.01
N ASN A 277 19.98 10.51 1.98
CA ASN A 277 21.25 11.22 2.02
C ASN A 277 22.18 10.81 0.85
N TYR A 278 21.99 9.62 0.28
CA TYR A 278 22.70 9.22 -0.93
C TYR A 278 22.38 10.17 -2.09
N PHE A 279 21.09 10.49 -2.29
CA PHE A 279 20.66 11.41 -3.34
C PHE A 279 21.14 12.83 -3.09
N VAL A 280 21.21 13.27 -1.82
CA VAL A 280 21.85 14.55 -1.47
C VAL A 280 23.28 14.55 -1.98
N LYS A 281 24.10 13.57 -1.60
CA LYS A 281 25.51 13.50 -2.03
C LYS A 281 25.66 13.48 -3.55
N VAL A 282 24.84 12.70 -4.26
CA VAL A 282 24.90 12.62 -5.72
C VAL A 282 24.53 13.95 -6.38
N LEU A 283 23.48 14.60 -5.90
CA LEU A 283 22.91 15.77 -6.57
C LEU A 283 23.60 17.08 -6.19
N THR A 284 24.17 17.19 -5.00
CA THR A 284 24.79 18.43 -4.50
C THR A 284 26.31 18.42 -4.58
N ASN A 285 26.97 17.26 -4.58
CA ASN A 285 28.42 17.21 -4.71
C ASN A 285 28.84 17.46 -6.16
N LYS A 286 29.63 18.51 -6.40
CA LYS A 286 30.10 18.88 -7.75
C LYS A 286 31.12 17.88 -8.30
N ASP A 287 31.85 17.19 -7.43
CA ASP A 287 32.91 16.24 -7.77
C ASP A 287 32.48 14.78 -7.51
N TYR A 288 31.19 14.47 -7.63
CA TYR A 288 30.71 13.11 -7.43
C TYR A 288 31.29 12.15 -8.47
N ILE A 289 32.15 11.24 -8.04
CA ILE A 289 32.70 10.14 -8.84
C ILE A 289 31.85 8.90 -8.58
N ILE A 290 31.35 8.26 -9.64
CA ILE A 290 30.61 7.00 -9.57
C ILE A 290 31.51 5.96 -8.87
N PRO A 291 31.05 5.30 -7.80
CA PRO A 291 31.83 4.25 -7.16
C PRO A 291 32.18 3.17 -8.20
N PRO A 292 33.45 2.74 -8.30
CA PRO A 292 33.79 1.63 -9.19
C PRO A 292 32.95 0.42 -8.81
N LYS A 293 32.49 -0.35 -9.81
CA LYS A 293 31.74 -1.60 -9.59
C LYS A 293 32.48 -2.42 -8.53
N LYS A 294 31.82 -2.78 -7.43
CA LYS A 294 32.29 -3.91 -6.63
C LYS A 294 32.18 -5.12 -7.54
N GLU A 295 33.32 -5.63 -8.00
CA GLU A 295 33.36 -6.97 -8.56
C GLU A 295 32.76 -7.91 -7.52
N HIS A 296 31.92 -8.84 -7.97
CA HIS A 296 31.45 -9.91 -7.11
C HIS A 296 32.69 -10.57 -6.50
N GLN A 297 32.86 -10.41 -5.19
CA GLN A 297 33.66 -11.36 -4.44
C GLN A 297 32.88 -12.66 -4.51
N ASP A 298 33.24 -13.49 -5.49
CA ASP A 298 32.94 -14.91 -5.45
C ASP A 298 33.45 -15.42 -4.10
N PHE A 299 32.51 -15.68 -3.20
CA PHE A 299 32.81 -16.51 -2.03
C PHE A 299 33.13 -17.89 -2.58
N ILE A 300 34.43 -18.17 -2.73
CA ILE A 300 34.93 -19.53 -2.92
C ILE A 300 34.64 -20.27 -1.62
N MET A 301 33.65 -21.18 -1.71
CA MET A 301 33.30 -22.31 -0.83
C MET A 301 33.50 -22.15 0.68
#